data_AF-A0A6J5XKL3-F1
#
_entry.id   AF-A0A6J5XKL3-F1
#
_cell.length_a   1.000
_cell.length_b   1.000
_cell.length_c   1.000
_cell.angle_alpha   90.00
_cell.angle_beta   90.00
_cell.angle_gamma   90.00
#
_symmetry.space_group_name_H-M   'P 1'
#
loop_
_entity.id
_entity.type
_entity.pdbx_description
1 polymer ?
#
loop_
_entity_poly.entity_id
_entity_poly.type
_entity_poly.pdbx_seq_one_letter_code
_entity_poly.pdbx_strand_id
1 'polypeptide(L)'
;MIRNSLVLLVGLVCLCCCAEGTKVKIKAQHMKYKNPKEKINVRVEDLLARMTLKEKLGQMAQVDRGNITAKVMKEYNIGSVLSGGESVPRTQATARDWIDMINKFQNWSLASRLGIPMIYGIDAVHGHNNVYKATMFPHNVGLGATRQVIL
;
A
#
# COMPACT_ATOMS: atom_id res chain seq x y z
N MET A 1 -34.13 -10.31 -65.65
CA MET A 1 -32.76 -10.57 -65.16
C MET A 1 -32.16 -9.48 -64.26
N ILE A 2 -32.77 -8.29 -64.11
CA ILE A 2 -32.16 -7.14 -63.40
C ILE A 2 -32.44 -7.14 -61.87
N ARG A 3 -33.51 -7.82 -61.41
CA ARG A 3 -33.96 -7.79 -60.01
C ARG A 3 -33.11 -8.63 -59.02
N ASN A 4 -32.33 -9.60 -59.52
CA ASN A 4 -31.47 -10.45 -58.68
C ASN A 4 -30.06 -9.86 -58.45
N SER A 5 -29.62 -8.93 -59.30
CA SER A 5 -28.30 -8.29 -59.14
C SER A 5 -28.27 -7.24 -58.04
N LEU A 6 -29.41 -6.58 -57.75
CA LEU A 6 -29.50 -5.57 -56.70
C LEU A 6 -29.47 -6.19 -55.28
N VAL A 7 -30.05 -7.38 -55.11
CA VAL A 7 -30.06 -8.09 -53.81
C VAL A 7 -28.66 -8.60 -53.44
N LEU A 8 -27.88 -9.03 -54.44
CA LEU A 8 -26.48 -9.42 -54.26
C LEU A 8 -25.58 -8.22 -53.93
N LEU A 9 -25.84 -7.03 -54.50
CA LEU A 9 -25.04 -5.84 -54.23
C LEU A 9 -25.30 -5.25 -52.83
N VAL A 10 -26.56 -5.26 -52.37
CA VAL A 10 -26.94 -4.78 -51.02
C VAL A 10 -26.46 -5.76 -49.94
N GLY A 11 -26.47 -7.07 -50.20
CA GLY A 11 -25.92 -8.07 -49.29
C GLY A 11 -24.41 -7.96 -49.09
N LEU A 12 -23.67 -7.55 -50.12
CA LEU A 12 -22.22 -7.41 -50.07
C LEU A 12 -21.78 -6.13 -49.33
N VAL A 13 -22.55 -5.04 -49.44
CA VAL A 13 -22.30 -3.80 -48.68
C VAL A 13 -22.60 -3.97 -47.18
N CYS A 14 -23.62 -4.75 -46.83
CA CYS A 14 -23.94 -5.05 -45.42
C CYS A 14 -22.88 -5.96 -44.76
N LEU A 15 -22.14 -6.76 -45.52
CA LEU A 15 -21.03 -7.58 -45.02
C LEU A 15 -19.75 -6.77 -44.77
N CYS A 16 -19.56 -5.65 -45.49
CA CYS A 16 -18.39 -4.77 -45.32
C CYS A 16 -18.53 -3.80 -44.14
N CYS A 17 -19.74 -3.44 -43.71
CA CYS A 17 -19.95 -2.54 -42.56
C CYS A 17 -19.87 -3.22 -41.18
N CYS A 18 -19.76 -4.55 -41.12
CA CYS A 18 -19.71 -5.30 -39.86
C CYS A 18 -18.29 -5.74 -39.45
N ALA A 19 -17.25 -5.37 -40.21
CA ALA A 19 -15.89 -5.88 -40.02
C ALA A 19 -14.95 -5.01 -39.18
N GLU A 20 -15.37 -3.82 -38.74
CA GLU A 20 -14.56 -2.96 -37.86
C GLU A 20 -14.97 -3.12 -36.40
N GLY A 21 -14.88 -4.36 -35.91
CA GLY A 21 -14.73 -4.61 -34.49
C GLY A 21 -13.42 -3.97 -34.04
N THR A 22 -13.51 -2.77 -33.45
CA THR A 22 -12.40 -2.14 -32.74
C THR A 22 -11.91 -3.11 -31.69
N LYS A 23 -10.80 -3.80 -31.99
CA LYS A 23 -10.06 -4.59 -31.01
C LYS A 23 -9.50 -3.61 -29.98
N VAL A 24 -10.29 -3.31 -28.95
CA VAL A 24 -9.80 -2.66 -27.74
C VAL A 24 -8.77 -3.62 -27.16
N LYS A 25 -7.49 -3.35 -27.42
CA LYS A 25 -6.39 -3.96 -26.69
C LYS A 25 -6.54 -3.53 -25.24
N ILE A 26 -7.23 -4.33 -24.44
CA ILE A 26 -7.11 -4.26 -22.99
C ILE A 26 -5.69 -4.76 -22.69
N LYS A 27 -4.71 -3.86 -22.84
CA LYS A 27 -3.44 -4.02 -22.13
C LYS A 27 -3.84 -4.03 -20.67
N ALA A 28 -3.73 -5.18 -20.01
CA ALA A 28 -3.61 -5.20 -18.56
C ALA A 28 -2.59 -4.12 -18.22
N GLN A 29 -3.02 -3.05 -17.55
CA GLN A 29 -2.13 -1.91 -17.29
C GLN A 29 -0.96 -2.46 -16.50
N HIS A 30 0.21 -2.52 -17.12
CA HIS A 30 1.42 -2.94 -16.45
C HIS A 30 1.73 -1.91 -15.36
N MET A 31 1.41 -2.26 -14.11
CA MET A 31 1.59 -1.41 -12.94
C MET A 31 3.07 -1.43 -12.55
N LYS A 32 3.86 -0.50 -13.08
CA LYS A 32 5.30 -0.39 -12.83
C LYS A 32 5.60 -0.31 -11.33
N TYR A 33 4.74 0.36 -10.55
CA TYR A 33 4.92 0.48 -9.10
C TYR A 33 4.96 -0.88 -8.35
N LYS A 34 4.33 -1.92 -8.91
CA LYS A 34 4.37 -3.30 -8.38
C LYS A 34 5.58 -4.11 -8.85
N ASN A 35 6.33 -3.66 -9.84
CA ASN A 35 7.52 -4.37 -10.33
C ASN A 35 8.74 -4.02 -9.47
N PRO A 36 9.30 -4.96 -8.69
CA PRO A 36 10.46 -4.69 -7.83
C PRO A 36 11.76 -4.44 -8.60
N LYS A 37 11.81 -4.75 -9.91
CA LYS A 37 12.97 -4.52 -10.77
C LYS A 37 13.02 -3.09 -11.33
N GLU A 38 11.94 -2.32 -11.23
CA GLU A 38 11.92 -0.92 -11.66
C GLU A 38 12.65 -0.03 -10.66
N LYS A 39 13.25 1.06 -11.16
CA LYS A 39 13.86 2.10 -10.31
C LYS A 39 12.82 2.68 -9.35
N ILE A 40 13.24 3.01 -8.13
CA ILE A 40 12.34 3.55 -7.08
C ILE A 40 11.55 4.76 -7.60
N ASN A 41 12.20 5.74 -8.21
CA ASN A 41 11.51 6.95 -8.71
C ASN A 41 10.46 6.62 -9.77
N VAL A 42 10.72 5.64 -10.65
CA VAL A 42 9.75 5.17 -11.66
C VAL A 42 8.53 4.54 -10.98
N ARG A 43 8.75 3.77 -9.91
CA ARG A 43 7.66 3.16 -9.13
C ARG A 43 6.86 4.22 -8.38
N VAL A 44 7.52 5.22 -7.82
CA VAL A 44 6.88 6.35 -7.10
C VAL A 44 6.03 7.18 -8.06
N GLU A 45 6.57 7.57 -9.22
CA GLU A 45 5.86 8.36 -10.23
C GLU A 45 4.63 7.61 -10.76
N ASP A 46 4.77 6.32 -11.12
CA ASP A 46 3.66 5.49 -11.58
C ASP A 46 2.58 5.31 -10.50
N LEU A 47 2.97 5.19 -9.23
CA LEU A 47 2.01 5.10 -8.12
C LEU A 47 1.28 6.42 -7.89
N LEU A 48 2.01 7.53 -7.77
CA LEU A 48 1.45 8.87 -7.52
C LEU A 48 0.47 9.31 -8.61
N ALA A 49 0.75 8.95 -9.88
CA ALA A 49 -0.14 9.21 -11.00
C ALA A 49 -1.46 8.44 -10.92
N ARG A 50 -1.50 7.31 -10.20
CA ARG A 50 -2.70 6.47 -10.02
C ARG A 50 -3.50 6.81 -8.77
N MET A 51 -2.94 7.60 -7.86
CA MET A 51 -3.59 7.96 -6.59
C MET A 51 -4.60 9.08 -6.78
N THR A 52 -5.78 8.87 -6.18
CA THR A 52 -6.75 9.92 -5.91
C THR A 52 -6.20 10.89 -4.86
N LEU A 53 -6.79 12.09 -4.77
CA LEU A 53 -6.44 13.03 -3.70
C LEU A 53 -6.64 12.40 -2.31
N LYS A 54 -7.73 11.65 -2.10
CA LYS A 54 -8.01 10.98 -0.82
C LYS A 54 -6.90 9.99 -0.44
N GLU A 55 -6.41 9.19 -1.38
CA GLU A 55 -5.30 8.27 -1.13
C GLU A 55 -4.00 9.03 -0.81
N LYS A 56 -3.73 10.17 -1.45
CA LYS A 56 -2.54 11.00 -1.13
C LYS A 56 -2.61 11.58 0.28
N LEU A 57 -3.76 12.12 0.66
CA LEU A 57 -4.00 12.61 2.03
C LEU A 57 -3.88 11.48 3.06
N GLY A 58 -4.43 10.29 2.74
CA GLY A 58 -4.28 9.10 3.57
C GLY A 58 -2.83 8.71 3.81
N GLN A 59 -1.98 8.78 2.78
CA GLN A 59 -0.55 8.48 2.91
C GLN A 59 0.20 9.48 3.80
N MET A 60 -0.26 10.72 3.92
CA MET A 60 0.33 11.74 4.80
C MET A 60 -0.16 11.62 6.25
N ALA A 61 -1.11 10.73 6.55
CA ALA A 61 -1.66 10.54 7.87
C ALA A 61 -0.96 9.42 8.64
N GLN A 62 -0.60 9.73 9.89
CA GLN A 62 -0.11 8.77 10.87
C GLN A 62 -1.08 8.72 12.07
N VAL A 63 -1.55 7.53 12.42
CA VAL A 63 -2.62 7.35 13.42
C VAL A 63 -2.15 6.40 14.53
N ASP A 64 -2.48 6.69 15.79
CA ASP A 64 -2.19 5.76 16.89
C ASP A 64 -2.98 4.46 16.73
N ARG A 65 -2.33 3.32 17.03
CA ARG A 65 -2.87 1.97 16.87
C ARG A 65 -4.20 1.76 17.60
N GLY A 66 -4.46 2.48 18.70
CA GLY A 66 -5.69 2.43 19.49
C GLY A 66 -6.92 2.85 18.69
N ASN A 67 -6.73 3.69 17.66
CA ASN A 67 -7.80 4.23 16.81
C ASN A 67 -7.93 3.48 15.47
N ILE A 68 -7.11 2.45 15.24
CA ILE A 68 -7.10 1.71 13.98
C ILE A 68 -8.11 0.55 13.99
N THR A 69 -8.95 0.53 12.96
CA THR A 69 -9.87 -0.56 12.63
C THR A 69 -9.80 -0.89 11.15
N ALA A 70 -10.30 -2.05 10.73
CA ALA A 70 -10.39 -2.41 9.31
C ALA A 70 -11.15 -1.37 8.48
N LYS A 71 -12.21 -0.78 9.05
CA LYS A 71 -12.99 0.29 8.43
C LYS A 71 -12.14 1.54 8.22
N VAL A 72 -11.45 2.00 9.26
CA VAL A 72 -10.58 3.19 9.18
C VAL A 72 -9.48 3.01 8.13
N MET A 73 -8.79 1.87 8.13
CA MET A 73 -7.73 1.58 7.14
C MET A 73 -8.28 1.60 5.71
N LYS A 74 -9.42 0.94 5.48
CA LYS A 74 -10.05 0.85 4.15
C LYS A 74 -10.59 2.20 3.66
N GLU A 75 -11.24 2.95 4.54
CA GLU A 75 -11.93 4.19 4.17
C GLU A 75 -10.96 5.33 3.90
N TYR A 76 -9.90 5.44 4.72
CA TYR A 76 -8.99 6.59 4.69
C TYR A 76 -7.63 6.32 4.03
N ASN A 77 -7.32 5.07 3.65
CA ASN A 77 -6.03 4.70 3.03
C ASN A 77 -4.82 5.17 3.85
N ILE A 78 -4.89 4.98 5.17
CA ILE A 78 -3.89 5.41 6.15
C ILE A 78 -2.49 4.90 5.75
N GLY A 79 -1.54 5.83 5.64
CA GLY A 79 -0.15 5.56 5.27
C GLY A 79 0.72 5.07 6.42
N SER A 80 0.43 5.51 7.64
CA SER A 80 1.22 5.11 8.80
C SER A 80 0.37 4.88 10.06
N VAL A 81 0.83 3.93 10.88
CA VAL A 81 0.30 3.66 12.21
C VAL A 81 1.46 3.75 13.20
N LEU A 82 1.22 4.18 14.44
CA LEU A 82 2.22 4.05 15.49
C LEU A 82 1.68 3.45 16.79
N SER A 83 2.61 2.98 17.60
CA SER A 83 2.42 2.87 19.05
C SER A 83 3.15 4.03 19.73
N GLY A 84 2.39 4.95 20.34
CA GLY A 84 2.97 5.92 21.28
C GLY A 84 3.47 5.26 22.57
N GLY A 85 3.94 6.06 23.53
CA GLY A 85 4.31 5.58 24.86
C GLY A 85 3.20 4.74 25.50
N GLU A 86 3.53 3.52 25.94
CA GLU A 86 2.61 2.56 26.57
C GLU A 86 1.44 2.04 25.69
N SER A 87 1.37 2.42 24.42
CA SER A 87 0.36 1.92 23.46
C SER A 87 0.73 0.51 22.98
N VAL A 88 0.52 -0.48 23.84
CA VAL A 88 0.89 -1.89 23.62
C VAL A 88 -0.31 -2.76 23.20
N PRO A 89 -0.10 -3.92 22.54
CA PRO A 89 -1.20 -4.83 22.19
C PRO A 89 -1.99 -5.32 23.40
N ARG A 90 -1.28 -5.61 24.50
CA ARG A 90 -1.78 -6.06 25.80
C ARG A 90 -0.67 -6.00 26.85
N THR A 91 -1.02 -6.08 28.13
CA THR A 91 -0.06 -6.22 29.23
C THR A 91 0.86 -7.42 28.99
N GLN A 92 2.18 -7.21 29.13
CA GLN A 92 3.21 -8.21 28.90
C GLN A 92 3.10 -8.93 27.53
N ALA A 93 2.74 -8.19 26.48
CA ALA A 93 2.71 -8.70 25.11
C ALA A 93 4.07 -9.29 24.68
N THR A 94 4.05 -10.50 24.13
CA THR A 94 5.22 -11.15 23.53
C THR A 94 5.54 -10.53 22.18
N ALA A 95 6.74 -10.80 21.65
CA ALA A 95 7.10 -10.41 20.28
C ALA A 95 6.08 -10.93 19.24
N ARG A 96 5.50 -12.11 19.47
CA ARG A 96 4.49 -12.68 18.57
C ARG A 96 3.19 -11.86 18.57
N ASP A 97 2.73 -11.39 19.73
CA ASP A 97 1.53 -10.54 19.82
C ASP A 97 1.70 -9.23 19.01
N TRP A 98 2.90 -8.63 19.05
CA TRP A 98 3.23 -7.46 18.25
C TRP A 98 3.19 -7.76 16.75
N ILE A 99 3.84 -8.86 16.33
CA ILE A 99 3.86 -9.31 14.93
C ILE A 99 2.43 -9.55 14.42
N ASP A 100 1.60 -10.24 15.20
CA ASP A 100 0.23 -10.57 14.80
C ASP A 100 -0.64 -9.32 14.68
N MET A 101 -0.49 -8.36 15.61
CA MET A 101 -1.18 -7.08 15.54
C MET A 101 -0.77 -6.29 14.28
N ILE A 102 0.53 -6.14 14.03
CA ILE A 102 1.05 -5.36 12.90
C ILE A 102 0.65 -6.00 11.57
N ASN A 103 0.80 -7.33 11.44
CA ASN A 103 0.38 -8.07 10.25
C ASN A 103 -1.12 -7.92 9.97
N LYS A 104 -1.96 -7.90 11.01
CA LYS A 104 -3.40 -7.64 10.86
C LYS A 104 -3.67 -6.26 10.25
N PHE A 105 -3.01 -5.21 10.74
CA PHE A 105 -3.14 -3.87 10.17
C PHE A 105 -2.58 -3.79 8.75
N GLN A 106 -1.45 -4.45 8.50
CA GLN A 106 -0.83 -4.55 7.18
C GLN A 106 -1.77 -5.19 6.16
N ASN A 107 -2.44 -6.28 6.53
CA ASN A 107 -3.40 -6.97 5.66
C ASN A 107 -4.58 -6.05 5.29
N TRP A 108 -5.05 -5.20 6.20
CA TRP A 108 -6.10 -4.22 5.91
C TRP A 108 -5.63 -3.13 4.93
N SER A 109 -4.38 -2.66 5.09
CA SER A 109 -3.75 -1.70 4.20
C SER A 109 -3.56 -2.26 2.77
N LEU A 110 -3.10 -3.52 2.67
CA LEU A 110 -2.88 -4.21 1.40
C LEU A 110 -4.18 -4.56 0.66
N ALA A 111 -5.31 -4.65 1.36
CA ALA A 111 -6.63 -4.87 0.76
C ALA A 111 -7.23 -3.62 0.08
N SER A 112 -6.56 -2.47 0.17
CA SER A 112 -6.96 -1.24 -0.54
C SER A 112 -6.79 -1.38 -2.06
N ARG A 113 -7.40 -0.46 -2.83
CA ARG A 113 -7.40 -0.46 -4.30
C ARG A 113 -5.99 -0.53 -4.91
N LEU A 114 -5.04 0.21 -4.34
CA LEU A 114 -3.63 0.23 -4.79
C LEU A 114 -2.74 -0.72 -3.99
N GLY A 115 -3.23 -1.26 -2.86
CA GLY A 115 -2.49 -2.13 -1.96
C GLY A 115 -1.13 -1.52 -1.57
N ILE A 116 -1.15 -0.25 -1.17
CA ILE A 116 0.04 0.46 -0.68
C ILE A 116 0.26 0.02 0.76
N PRO A 117 1.42 -0.54 1.13
CA PRO A 117 1.70 -0.96 2.50
C PRO A 117 1.75 0.23 3.45
N MET A 118 1.25 0.07 4.68
CA MET A 118 1.47 1.06 5.73
C MET A 118 2.86 0.88 6.35
N ILE A 119 3.40 1.97 6.91
CA ILE A 119 4.61 1.95 7.74
C ILE A 119 4.23 2.06 9.22
N TYR A 120 4.83 1.22 10.06
CA TYR A 120 4.56 1.19 11.50
C TYR A 120 5.68 1.89 12.29
N GLY A 121 5.33 2.91 13.06
CA GLY A 121 6.25 3.66 13.92
C GLY A 121 6.20 3.22 15.38
N ILE A 122 7.34 3.33 16.05
CA ILE A 122 7.45 3.14 17.50
C ILE A 122 8.68 3.88 18.05
N ASP A 123 8.58 4.39 19.28
CA ASP A 123 9.71 4.97 20.00
C ASP A 123 10.58 3.85 20.59
N ALA A 124 11.54 3.36 19.81
CA ALA A 124 12.58 2.43 20.24
C ALA A 124 13.89 3.18 20.57
N VAL A 125 13.83 4.02 21.61
CA VAL A 125 14.84 5.07 21.88
C VAL A 125 15.99 4.62 22.78
N HIS A 126 15.89 3.44 23.39
CA HIS A 126 16.97 2.83 24.17
C HIS A 126 16.81 1.30 24.19
N GLY A 127 16.70 0.73 22.99
CA GLY A 127 16.18 -0.62 22.77
C GLY A 127 14.71 -0.57 22.38
N HIS A 128 14.08 -1.73 22.19
CA HIS A 128 12.66 -1.79 21.83
C HIS A 128 11.78 -1.62 23.08
N ASN A 129 11.88 -0.46 23.74
CA ASN A 129 11.49 -0.23 25.14
C ASN A 129 10.01 -0.45 25.49
N ASN A 130 9.11 -0.43 24.51
CA ASN A 130 7.69 -0.75 24.73
C ASN A 130 7.39 -2.28 24.73
N VAL A 131 8.33 -3.12 24.28
CA VAL A 131 8.16 -4.57 24.19
C VAL A 131 8.61 -5.23 25.50
N TYR A 132 7.73 -6.02 26.08
CA TYR A 132 8.03 -6.73 27.32
C TYR A 132 9.25 -7.65 27.16
N LYS A 133 10.18 -7.56 28.12
CA LYS A 133 11.47 -8.28 28.14
C LYS A 133 12.45 -7.93 27.01
N ALA A 134 12.22 -6.86 26.24
CA ALA A 134 13.26 -6.35 25.35
C ALA A 134 14.47 -5.87 26.15
N THR A 135 15.66 -5.99 25.57
CA THR A 135 16.88 -5.42 26.15
C THR A 135 16.74 -3.90 26.24
N MET A 136 17.03 -3.37 27.43
CA MET A 136 17.00 -1.95 27.73
C MET A 136 18.43 -1.42 27.79
N PHE A 137 18.77 -0.53 26.87
CA PHE A 137 20.07 0.13 26.86
C PHE A 137 20.07 1.37 27.76
N PRO A 138 21.25 1.87 28.18
CA PRO A 138 21.36 3.18 28.80
C PRO A 138 20.76 4.26 27.89
N HIS A 139 20.09 5.25 28.47
CA HIS A 139 19.64 6.42 27.71
C HIS A 139 20.82 7.19 27.10
N ASN A 140 20.52 8.01 26.09
CA ASN A 140 21.51 8.72 25.27
C ASN A 140 22.54 9.53 26.07
N VAL A 141 22.18 10.11 27.22
CA VAL A 141 23.14 10.82 28.07
C VAL A 141 24.22 9.89 28.64
N GLY A 142 23.85 8.67 29.02
CA GLY A 142 24.78 7.63 29.49
C GLY A 142 25.65 7.10 28.35
N LEU A 143 25.07 6.91 27.16
CA LEU A 143 25.84 6.59 25.95
C LEU A 143 26.83 7.70 25.59
N GLY A 144 26.44 8.97 25.72
CA GLY A 144 27.33 10.10 25.53
C GLY A 144 28.52 10.10 26.51
N ALA A 145 28.30 9.65 27.75
CA ALA A 145 29.34 9.54 28.77
C ALA A 145 30.43 8.51 28.43
N THR A 146 30.12 7.47 27.64
CA THR A 146 31.10 6.43 27.28
C THR A 146 32.16 6.92 26.30
N ARG A 147 31.89 8.00 25.54
CA ARG A 147 32.73 8.49 24.43
C ARG A 147 33.01 7.44 23.35
N GLN A 148 32.17 6.40 23.25
CA GLN A 148 32.33 5.31 22.29
C GLN A 148 31.25 5.38 21.19
N VAL A 149 31.68 5.57 19.94
CA VAL A 149 30.81 5.74 18.76
C VAL A 149 30.73 4.53 17.84
N ILE A 150 31.61 3.54 18.01
CA ILE A 150 31.70 2.33 17.17
C ILE A 150 31.81 1.11 18.10
N LEU A 151 31.11 0.03 17.72
CA LEU A 151 31.23 -1.30 18.33
C LEU A 151 32.47 -2.04 17.83
#